data_AF-A0A9P1A4M1-F1
#
_entry.id   AF-A0A9P1A4M1-F1
#
_cell.length_a   1.000
_cell.length_b   1.000
_cell.length_c   1.000
_cell.angle_alpha   90.00
_cell.angle_beta   90.00
_cell.angle_gamma   90.00
#
_symmetry.space_group_name_H-M   'P 1'
#
loop_
_entity.id
_entity.type
_entity.pdbx_description
1 polymer ?
#
loop_
_entity_poly.entity_id
_entity_poly.type
_entity_poly.pdbx_seq_one_letter_code
_entity_poly.pdbx_strand_id
1 'polypeptide(L)'
;MACQLLRQWTFNQRSDARQEQIARLQKECEKYFREKKRTIIETQIAPIVDDIWKALFNISHETAPKKKYAWAEEFLLQPDALRLLLFAFRCAPNDVKRKIRDLFMLVTTWGSNDGKGSCVPRKSMHSPKVRSQLFHCRHEILLLIAEGHEDLDSIDFFNDIVRVFAEDDVCLSVILDDDGRDPPGFPLYTRAPAIWEVFRRLVVPALNTYHDPFDSTVSAFEMLKIILDTNHALVQEFIARNNARFTQAMQKLIVSANFYIQAKSLKLLHDMFHIRAFDDVRAEWLASDSFLRVVMLAIQHKNRTVRTEAFKLLELFLMNPAVPPSIYKFFAQNSDALVAYCLECAPTNKYDGNVIEQEDERISRIAYKLINWRMQRPMRKEEMAEFENAESYQGRQRIEQTVKSHLTEDRPQVPLVKHQFKFSDRIPAYPQFLREPMIFGAPPQIQKK
;
A
#
# COMPACT_ATOMS: atom_id res chain seq x y z
N MET A 1 -24.12 53.25 1.63
CA MET A 1 -24.98 52.47 0.71
C MET A 1 -24.34 52.23 -0.66
N ALA A 2 -23.84 53.23 -1.39
CA ALA A 2 -23.24 53.04 -2.73
C ALA A 2 -22.03 52.08 -2.78
N CYS A 3 -21.14 52.09 -1.78
CA CYS A 3 -20.00 51.16 -1.72
C CYS A 3 -20.38 49.70 -1.38
N GLN A 4 -21.52 49.46 -0.72
CA GLN A 4 -22.03 48.11 -0.46
C GLN A 4 -22.71 47.54 -1.71
N LEU A 5 -23.46 48.38 -2.42
CA LEU A 5 -24.08 48.02 -3.69
C LEU A 5 -23.03 47.76 -4.78
N LEU A 6 -21.98 48.58 -4.91
CA LEU A 6 -20.86 48.30 -5.83
C LEU A 6 -20.09 47.02 -5.48
N ARG A 7 -19.92 46.70 -4.19
CA ARG A 7 -19.31 45.43 -3.77
C ARG A 7 -20.21 44.23 -4.06
N GLN A 8 -21.52 44.33 -3.84
CA GLN A 8 -22.49 43.29 -4.21
C GLN A 8 -22.61 43.14 -5.74
N TRP A 9 -22.56 44.24 -6.49
CA TRP A 9 -22.67 44.24 -7.95
C TRP A 9 -21.40 43.70 -8.63
N THR A 10 -20.20 44.05 -8.13
CA THR A 10 -18.92 43.47 -8.58
C THR A 10 -18.74 42.01 -8.13
N PHE A 11 -19.32 41.62 -6.99
CA PHE A 11 -19.35 40.23 -6.53
C PHE A 11 -20.30 39.38 -7.39
N ASN A 12 -21.48 39.90 -7.75
CA ASN A 12 -22.42 39.25 -8.67
C ASN A 12 -21.89 39.15 -10.10
N GLN A 13 -21.33 40.23 -10.68
CA GLN A 13 -20.71 40.16 -12.02
C GLN A 13 -19.52 39.18 -12.07
N ARG A 14 -18.77 39.05 -10.96
CA ARG A 14 -17.70 38.04 -10.86
C ARG A 14 -18.26 36.63 -10.70
N SER A 15 -19.36 36.44 -9.97
CA SER A 15 -20.06 35.14 -9.89
C SER A 15 -20.46 34.66 -11.29
N ASP A 16 -20.96 35.56 -12.13
CA ASP A 16 -21.35 35.26 -13.52
C ASP A 16 -20.14 34.88 -14.40
N ALA A 17 -19.04 35.65 -14.36
CA ALA A 17 -17.82 35.31 -15.10
C ALA A 17 -17.16 33.99 -14.65
N ARG A 18 -17.37 33.59 -13.39
CA ARG A 18 -16.84 32.34 -12.80
C ARG A 18 -17.70 31.13 -13.18
N GLN A 19 -19.03 31.28 -13.19
CA GLN A 19 -19.94 30.29 -13.77
C GLN A 19 -19.69 30.13 -15.28
N GLU A 20 -19.35 31.20 -15.98
CA GLU A 20 -18.98 31.17 -17.39
C GLU A 20 -17.72 30.34 -17.65
N GLN A 21 -16.71 30.38 -16.76
CA GLN A 21 -15.53 29.53 -16.86
C GLN A 21 -15.85 28.03 -16.68
N ILE A 22 -16.75 27.67 -15.76
CA ILE A 22 -17.21 26.27 -15.59
C ILE A 22 -18.02 25.83 -16.81
N ALA A 23 -18.96 26.66 -17.27
CA ALA A 23 -19.76 26.38 -18.46
C ALA A 23 -18.86 26.23 -19.71
N ARG A 24 -17.80 27.03 -19.81
CA ARG A 24 -16.79 26.91 -20.85
C ARG A 24 -15.99 25.61 -20.73
N LEU A 25 -15.54 25.24 -19.52
CA LEU A 25 -14.87 23.96 -19.29
C LEU A 25 -15.77 22.76 -19.64
N GLN A 26 -17.05 22.83 -19.26
CA GLN A 26 -18.06 21.81 -19.56
C GLN A 26 -18.25 21.66 -21.07
N LYS A 27 -18.49 22.76 -21.79
CA LYS A 27 -18.61 22.78 -23.25
C LYS A 27 -17.36 22.19 -23.92
N GLU A 28 -16.19 22.57 -23.40
CA GLU A 28 -14.84 22.03 -23.63
C GLU A 28 -14.81 20.49 -23.62
N CYS A 29 -15.17 19.95 -22.47
CA CYS A 29 -15.16 18.52 -22.19
C CYS A 29 -16.19 17.76 -23.03
N GLU A 30 -17.39 18.31 -23.24
CA GLU A 30 -18.43 17.71 -24.09
C GLU A 30 -17.99 17.63 -25.56
N LYS A 31 -17.30 18.67 -26.05
CA LYS A 31 -16.72 18.67 -27.39
C LYS A 31 -15.61 17.63 -27.52
N TYR A 32 -14.74 17.51 -26.52
CA TYR A 32 -13.75 16.43 -26.49
C TYR A 32 -14.41 15.05 -26.45
N PHE A 33 -15.47 14.85 -25.66
CA PHE A 33 -16.19 13.59 -25.58
C PHE A 33 -16.75 13.15 -26.95
N ARG A 34 -17.26 14.10 -27.74
CA ARG A 34 -17.78 13.83 -29.10
C ARG A 34 -16.67 13.54 -30.12
N GLU A 35 -15.59 14.32 -30.10
CA GLU A 35 -14.59 14.28 -31.17
C GLU A 35 -13.36 13.40 -30.86
N LYS A 36 -13.08 13.13 -29.57
CA LYS A 36 -11.92 12.39 -29.05
C LYS A 36 -10.55 12.87 -29.58
N LYS A 37 -10.44 14.13 -30.02
CA LYS A 37 -9.20 14.71 -30.54
C LYS A 37 -8.33 15.24 -29.41
N ARG A 38 -7.07 14.76 -29.31
CA ARG A 38 -6.06 15.27 -28.35
C ARG A 38 -5.83 16.78 -28.46
N THR A 39 -5.96 17.34 -29.65
CA THR A 39 -5.77 18.78 -29.89
C THR A 39 -6.73 19.66 -29.09
N ILE A 40 -7.95 19.19 -28.78
CA ILE A 40 -8.91 19.92 -27.94
C ILE A 40 -8.39 20.06 -26.51
N ILE A 41 -7.74 19.03 -25.99
CA ILE A 41 -7.20 19.04 -24.63
C ILE A 41 -6.09 20.08 -24.51
N GLU A 42 -5.14 20.06 -25.45
CA GLU A 42 -3.99 20.96 -25.42
C GLU A 42 -4.37 22.41 -25.71
N THR A 43 -5.28 22.66 -26.66
CA THR A 43 -5.58 24.02 -27.13
C THR A 43 -6.72 24.70 -26.38
N GLN A 44 -7.66 23.94 -25.80
CA GLN A 44 -8.88 24.48 -25.19
C GLN A 44 -8.95 24.17 -23.69
N ILE A 45 -8.77 22.91 -23.28
CA ILE A 45 -8.95 22.51 -21.87
C ILE A 45 -7.75 22.93 -21.01
N ALA A 46 -6.53 22.68 -21.46
CA ALA A 46 -5.31 22.99 -20.71
C ALA A 46 -5.17 24.48 -20.33
N PRO A 47 -5.43 25.45 -21.23
CA PRO A 47 -5.41 26.87 -20.86
C PRO A 47 -6.46 27.23 -19.81
N ILE A 48 -7.67 26.65 -19.89
CA ILE A 48 -8.73 26.89 -18.90
C ILE A 48 -8.29 26.41 -17.52
N VAL A 49 -7.72 25.20 -17.43
CA VAL A 49 -7.19 24.66 -16.17
C VAL A 49 -6.03 25.50 -15.64
N ASP A 50 -5.15 25.98 -16.52
CA ASP A 50 -4.04 26.85 -16.15
C ASP A 50 -4.52 28.21 -15.60
N ASP A 51 -5.53 28.82 -16.22
CA ASP A 51 -6.15 30.06 -15.76
C ASP A 51 -6.80 29.88 -14.37
N ILE A 52 -7.52 28.76 -14.17
CA ILE A 52 -8.12 28.38 -12.87
C ILE A 52 -7.02 28.19 -11.82
N TRP A 53 -5.98 27.44 -12.14
CA TRP A 53 -4.89 27.16 -11.22
C TRP A 53 -4.13 28.45 -10.85
N LYS A 54 -3.81 29.31 -11.83
CA LYS A 54 -3.17 30.61 -11.59
C LYS A 54 -4.05 31.52 -10.76
N ALA A 55 -5.37 31.56 -11.00
CA ALA A 55 -6.28 32.37 -10.19
C ALA A 55 -6.26 31.99 -8.70
N LEU A 56 -6.01 30.72 -8.38
CA LEU A 56 -5.95 30.22 -7.00
C LEU A 56 -4.55 30.23 -6.38
N PHE A 57 -3.51 29.92 -7.14
CA PHE A 57 -2.17 29.62 -6.62
C PHE A 57 -1.12 30.69 -6.95
N ASN A 58 -1.42 31.68 -7.79
CA ASN A 58 -0.44 32.70 -8.14
C ASN A 58 -0.08 33.60 -6.94
N ILE A 59 1.22 33.68 -6.65
CA ILE A 59 1.83 34.39 -5.50
C ILE A 59 1.94 35.89 -5.77
N SER A 60 1.98 36.31 -7.05
CA SER A 60 2.22 37.72 -7.45
C SER A 60 1.02 38.64 -7.21
N HIS A 61 -0.20 38.09 -7.20
CA HIS A 61 -1.37 38.76 -6.66
C HIS A 61 -1.66 38.15 -5.30
N GLU A 62 -1.23 38.82 -4.22
CA GLU A 62 -1.64 38.50 -2.85
C GLU A 62 -3.18 38.56 -2.74
N THR A 63 -3.86 37.52 -3.19
CA THR A 63 -5.25 37.30 -2.87
C THR A 63 -5.26 36.96 -1.40
N ALA A 64 -5.61 37.95 -0.57
CA ALA A 64 -5.80 37.79 0.87
C ALA A 64 -6.42 36.40 1.12
N PRO A 65 -5.89 35.57 2.05
CA PRO A 65 -6.23 34.15 2.13
C PRO A 65 -7.74 33.87 2.01
N LYS A 66 -8.57 34.70 2.66
CA LYS A 66 -10.04 34.68 2.57
C LYS A 66 -10.62 34.74 1.15
N LYS A 67 -10.03 35.52 0.23
CA LYS A 67 -10.48 35.65 -1.17
C LYS A 67 -10.13 34.42 -2.00
N LYS A 68 -8.94 33.84 -1.79
CA LYS A 68 -8.55 32.56 -2.40
C LYS A 68 -9.52 31.44 -1.99
N TYR A 69 -9.88 31.40 -0.71
CA TYR A 69 -10.81 30.40 -0.18
C TYR A 69 -12.25 30.60 -0.64
N ALA A 70 -12.74 31.84 -0.71
CA ALA A 70 -14.06 32.13 -1.28
C ALA A 70 -14.14 31.71 -2.76
N TRP A 71 -13.05 31.87 -3.52
CA TRP A 71 -12.99 31.41 -4.90
C TRP A 71 -13.03 29.88 -5.01
N ALA A 72 -12.27 29.18 -4.17
CA ALA A 72 -12.31 27.73 -4.12
C ALA A 72 -13.70 27.19 -3.75
N GLU A 73 -14.39 27.80 -2.78
CA GLU A 73 -15.75 27.42 -2.40
C GLU A 73 -16.75 27.66 -3.55
N GLU A 74 -16.69 28.82 -4.20
CA GLU A 74 -17.65 29.18 -5.26
C GLU A 74 -17.42 28.44 -6.59
N PHE A 75 -16.19 27.99 -6.87
CA PHE A 75 -15.83 27.29 -8.10
C PHE A 75 -15.78 25.76 -7.92
N LEU A 76 -15.01 25.26 -6.96
CA LEU A 76 -14.73 23.83 -6.83
C LEU A 76 -15.87 23.06 -6.14
N LEU A 77 -16.74 23.73 -5.39
CA LEU A 77 -17.95 23.10 -4.82
C LEU A 77 -19.18 23.24 -5.72
N GLN A 78 -19.04 23.78 -6.94
CA GLN A 78 -20.12 23.73 -7.91
C GLN A 78 -20.40 22.29 -8.34
N PRO A 79 -21.65 21.95 -8.70
CA PRO A 79 -21.97 20.67 -9.31
C PRO A 79 -21.08 20.43 -10.54
N ASP A 80 -20.63 19.20 -10.74
CA ASP A 80 -19.81 18.75 -11.88
C ASP A 80 -18.39 19.32 -12.00
N ALA A 81 -17.98 20.33 -11.22
CA ALA A 81 -16.64 20.93 -11.37
C ALA A 81 -15.51 19.91 -11.17
N LEU A 82 -15.51 19.18 -10.05
CA LEU A 82 -14.54 18.10 -9.80
C LEU A 82 -14.66 16.96 -10.82
N ARG A 83 -15.88 16.65 -11.25
CA ARG A 83 -16.15 15.62 -12.26
C ARG A 83 -15.46 15.94 -13.59
N LEU A 84 -15.62 17.18 -14.06
CA LEU A 84 -15.02 17.67 -15.30
C LEU A 84 -13.49 17.76 -15.19
N LEU A 85 -12.97 18.17 -14.04
CA LEU A 85 -11.53 18.18 -13.80
C LEU A 85 -10.93 16.76 -13.84
N LEU A 86 -11.57 15.78 -13.20
CA LEU A 86 -11.13 14.38 -13.24
C LEU A 86 -11.28 13.75 -14.64
N PHE A 87 -12.32 14.13 -15.38
CA PHE A 87 -12.45 13.76 -16.78
C PHE A 87 -11.30 14.32 -17.63
N ALA A 88 -10.95 15.60 -17.44
CA ALA A 88 -9.81 16.21 -18.10
C ALA A 88 -8.48 15.55 -17.69
N PHE A 89 -8.33 15.18 -16.41
CA PHE A 89 -7.12 14.55 -15.86
C PHE A 89 -6.72 13.28 -16.63
N ARG A 90 -7.70 12.46 -17.03
CA ARG A 90 -7.46 11.20 -17.75
C ARG A 90 -6.72 11.39 -19.07
N CYS A 91 -6.95 12.52 -19.75
CA CYS A 91 -6.45 12.73 -21.10
C CYS A 91 -5.44 13.89 -21.21
N ALA A 92 -5.23 14.64 -20.12
CA ALA A 92 -4.37 15.81 -20.06
C ALA A 92 -2.87 15.48 -20.05
N PRO A 93 -2.01 16.40 -20.52
CA PRO A 93 -0.55 16.27 -20.35
C PRO A 93 -0.14 16.42 -18.87
N ASN A 94 1.05 15.93 -18.51
CA ASN A 94 1.52 15.83 -17.11
C ASN A 94 1.50 17.17 -16.34
N ASP A 95 1.84 18.29 -16.96
CA ASP A 95 1.76 19.61 -16.27
C ASP A 95 0.32 19.98 -15.88
N VAL A 96 -0.65 19.64 -16.72
CA VAL A 96 -2.07 19.91 -16.46
C VAL A 96 -2.62 18.91 -15.44
N LYS A 97 -2.22 17.63 -15.51
CA LYS A 97 -2.54 16.62 -14.49
C LYS A 97 -2.11 17.06 -13.09
N ARG A 98 -0.88 17.58 -12.96
CA ARG A 98 -0.35 18.15 -11.70
C ARG A 98 -1.26 19.26 -11.16
N LYS A 99 -1.65 20.22 -12.02
CA LYS A 99 -2.52 21.34 -11.63
C LYS A 99 -3.91 20.86 -11.19
N ILE A 100 -4.49 19.89 -11.90
CA ILE A 100 -5.77 19.28 -11.52
C ILE A 100 -5.66 18.59 -10.15
N ARG A 101 -4.59 17.83 -9.91
CA ARG A 101 -4.33 17.24 -8.60
C ARG A 101 -4.24 18.30 -7.51
N ASP A 102 -3.50 19.38 -7.71
CA ASP A 102 -3.41 20.46 -6.71
C ASP A 102 -4.77 21.12 -6.41
N LEU A 103 -5.60 21.32 -7.44
CA LEU A 103 -6.97 21.81 -7.29
C LEU A 103 -7.84 20.82 -6.49
N PHE A 104 -7.72 19.52 -6.78
CA PHE A 104 -8.44 18.46 -6.06
C PHE A 104 -8.04 18.42 -4.58
N MET A 105 -6.74 18.45 -4.28
CA MET A 105 -6.20 18.47 -2.91
C MET A 105 -6.64 19.72 -2.14
N LEU A 106 -6.78 20.86 -2.80
CA LEU A 106 -7.24 22.10 -2.17
C LEU A 106 -8.67 21.98 -1.62
N VAL A 107 -9.57 21.29 -2.35
CA VAL A 107 -10.97 21.11 -1.92
C VAL A 107 -11.05 20.31 -0.64
N THR A 108 -10.30 19.22 -0.56
CA THR A 108 -10.39 18.25 0.54
C THR A 108 -9.68 18.74 1.79
N THR A 109 -8.54 19.40 1.65
CA THR A 109 -7.85 20.04 2.77
C THR A 109 -8.65 21.18 3.40
N TRP A 110 -9.41 21.94 2.60
CA TRP A 110 -10.19 23.06 3.09
C TRP A 110 -11.53 22.63 3.71
N GLY A 111 -12.25 21.68 3.09
CA GLY A 111 -13.54 21.21 3.60
C GLY A 111 -13.48 20.62 5.03
N SER A 112 -12.32 20.19 5.50
CA SER A 112 -12.15 19.70 6.88
C SER A 112 -12.22 20.81 7.96
N ASN A 113 -12.27 22.09 7.57
CA ASN A 113 -12.23 23.25 8.49
C ASN A 113 -13.59 23.92 8.78
N ASP A 114 -14.72 23.38 8.32
CA ASP A 114 -16.06 24.00 8.41
C ASP A 114 -16.69 24.07 9.83
N GLY A 115 -15.91 23.90 10.91
CA GLY A 115 -16.38 24.08 12.28
C GLY A 115 -16.49 25.56 12.65
N LYS A 116 -17.65 26.01 13.16
CA LYS A 116 -17.81 27.35 13.75
C LYS A 116 -16.76 27.57 14.85
N GLY A 117 -15.69 28.32 14.54
CA GLY A 117 -14.64 28.71 15.48
C GLY A 117 -13.34 27.89 15.48
N SER A 118 -13.08 27.01 14.50
CA SER A 118 -11.85 26.20 14.53
C SER A 118 -10.63 26.91 13.93
N CYS A 119 -9.59 27.11 14.74
CA CYS A 119 -8.22 27.48 14.29
C CYS A 119 -7.31 26.24 14.14
N VAL A 120 -7.88 25.03 14.13
CA VAL A 120 -7.15 23.76 14.02
C VAL A 120 -7.89 22.81 13.07
N PRO A 121 -7.20 22.05 12.20
CA PRO A 121 -7.84 21.08 11.32
C PRO A 121 -8.51 19.96 12.12
N ARG A 122 -9.78 19.65 11.82
CA ARG A 122 -10.40 18.40 12.28
C ARG A 122 -9.69 17.25 11.57
N LYS A 123 -9.19 16.30 12.34
CA LYS A 123 -8.20 15.35 11.85
C LYS A 123 -8.77 14.14 11.11
N SER A 124 -10.08 14.05 10.81
CA SER A 124 -10.61 12.78 10.30
C SER A 124 -11.92 12.76 9.50
N MET A 125 -12.53 13.88 9.11
CA MET A 125 -13.73 13.81 8.24
C MET A 125 -13.88 15.03 7.34
N HIS A 126 -14.06 14.79 6.04
CA HIS A 126 -14.46 15.80 5.07
C HIS A 126 -15.79 16.45 5.47
N SER A 127 -15.98 17.75 5.18
CA SER A 127 -17.30 18.36 5.42
C SER A 127 -18.38 17.68 4.57
N PRO A 128 -19.66 17.72 5.02
CA PRO A 128 -20.76 17.12 4.27
C PRO A 128 -20.86 17.63 2.82
N LYS A 129 -20.53 18.90 2.58
CA LYS A 129 -20.49 19.48 1.22
C LYS A 129 -19.42 18.80 0.35
N VAL A 130 -18.19 18.68 0.88
CA VAL A 130 -17.09 18.02 0.16
C VAL A 130 -17.38 16.54 -0.05
N ARG A 131 -17.92 15.84 0.95
CA ARG A 131 -18.35 14.43 0.79
C ARG A 131 -19.37 14.28 -0.34
N SER A 132 -20.37 15.15 -0.40
CA SER A 132 -21.37 15.11 -1.48
C SER A 132 -20.74 15.32 -2.86
N GLN A 133 -19.74 16.18 -2.96
CA GLN A 133 -19.01 16.43 -4.21
C GLN A 133 -18.10 15.25 -4.60
N LEU A 134 -17.37 14.68 -3.65
CA LEU A 134 -16.57 13.46 -3.87
C LEU A 134 -17.47 12.31 -4.33
N PHE A 135 -18.60 12.11 -3.65
CA PHE A 135 -19.55 11.09 -4.06
C PHE A 135 -20.12 11.35 -5.46
N HIS A 136 -20.32 12.61 -5.85
CA HIS A 136 -20.79 12.97 -7.20
C HIS A 136 -19.80 12.58 -8.30
N CYS A 137 -18.48 12.71 -8.06
CA CYS A 137 -17.44 12.31 -9.02
C CYS A 137 -16.92 10.87 -8.83
N ARG A 138 -17.64 10.02 -8.08
CA ARG A 138 -17.23 8.63 -7.80
C ARG A 138 -16.98 7.81 -9.06
N HIS A 139 -17.78 7.99 -10.12
CA HIS A 139 -17.65 7.20 -11.34
C HIS A 139 -16.31 7.46 -12.03
N GLU A 140 -15.90 8.73 -12.10
CA GLU A 140 -14.64 9.14 -12.70
C GLU A 140 -13.45 8.57 -11.94
N ILE A 141 -13.55 8.50 -10.61
CA ILE A 141 -12.51 7.90 -9.76
C ILE A 141 -12.47 6.39 -9.91
N LEU A 142 -13.62 5.70 -9.98
CA LEU A 142 -13.66 4.26 -10.24
C LEU A 142 -13.06 3.92 -11.61
N LEU A 143 -13.35 4.74 -12.63
CA LEU A 143 -12.76 4.60 -13.97
C LEU A 143 -11.24 4.81 -13.93
N LEU A 144 -10.78 5.83 -13.19
CA LEU A 144 -9.38 6.08 -12.94
C LEU A 144 -8.69 4.85 -12.32
N ILE A 145 -9.24 4.30 -11.23
CA ILE A 145 -8.70 3.10 -10.57
C ILE A 145 -8.65 1.90 -11.54
N ALA A 146 -9.73 1.71 -12.32
CA ALA A 146 -9.85 0.60 -13.25
C ALA A 146 -8.84 0.65 -14.40
N GLU A 147 -8.70 1.82 -15.03
CA GLU A 147 -7.78 2.06 -16.15
C GLU A 147 -6.31 2.09 -15.69
N GLY A 148 -6.03 2.72 -14.54
CA GLY A 148 -4.68 3.00 -14.09
C GLY A 148 -4.08 4.27 -14.66
N HIS A 149 -2.76 4.37 -14.59
CA HIS A 149 -1.98 5.54 -14.99
C HIS A 149 -1.29 5.28 -16.33
N GLU A 150 -1.35 6.23 -17.26
CA GLU A 150 -0.67 6.07 -18.56
C GLU A 150 0.83 6.35 -18.53
N ASP A 151 1.23 7.32 -17.72
CA ASP A 151 2.58 7.89 -17.70
C ASP A 151 3.20 7.77 -16.31
N LEU A 152 4.49 7.45 -16.26
CA LEU A 152 5.27 7.33 -15.01
C LEU A 152 5.21 8.59 -14.15
N ASP A 153 5.37 9.77 -14.78
CA ASP A 153 5.34 11.06 -14.08
C ASP A 153 3.97 11.41 -13.47
N SER A 154 2.92 10.67 -13.84
CA SER A 154 1.55 10.92 -13.37
C SER A 154 1.07 9.99 -12.25
N ILE A 155 1.88 8.98 -11.90
CA ILE A 155 1.58 7.97 -10.87
C ILE A 155 1.26 8.62 -9.52
N ASP A 156 2.11 9.54 -9.08
CA ASP A 156 1.95 10.18 -7.77
C ASP A 156 0.67 11.01 -7.71
N PHE A 157 0.36 11.73 -8.80
CA PHE A 157 -0.84 12.56 -8.86
C PHE A 157 -2.12 11.73 -8.75
N PHE A 158 -2.12 10.58 -9.41
CA PHE A 158 -3.21 9.63 -9.38
C PHE A 158 -3.37 8.98 -8.00
N ASN A 159 -2.27 8.52 -7.41
CA ASN A 159 -2.25 7.94 -6.07
C ASN A 159 -2.77 8.94 -5.02
N ASP A 160 -2.45 10.23 -5.13
CA ASP A 160 -2.93 11.26 -4.21
C ASP A 160 -4.45 11.49 -4.30
N ILE A 161 -4.99 11.56 -5.52
CA ILE A 161 -6.45 11.72 -5.75
C ILE A 161 -7.19 10.52 -5.15
N VAL A 162 -6.73 9.30 -5.43
CA VAL A 162 -7.38 8.08 -4.91
C VAL A 162 -7.25 7.99 -3.39
N ARG A 163 -6.10 8.33 -2.81
CA ARG A 163 -5.90 8.32 -1.36
C ARG A 163 -6.89 9.24 -0.65
N VAL A 164 -7.03 10.47 -1.13
CA VAL A 164 -7.98 11.44 -0.57
C VAL A 164 -9.43 10.99 -0.72
N PHE A 165 -9.77 10.34 -1.83
CA PHE A 165 -11.09 9.78 -2.02
C PHE A 165 -11.36 8.61 -1.07
N ALA A 166 -10.39 7.71 -0.89
CA ALA A 166 -10.49 6.57 0.01
C ALA A 166 -10.53 6.95 1.49
N GLU A 167 -10.01 8.12 1.87
CA GLU A 167 -10.08 8.64 3.25
C GLU A 167 -11.51 8.84 3.77
N ASP A 168 -12.51 9.04 2.89
CA ASP A 168 -13.91 9.08 3.32
C ASP A 168 -14.54 7.69 3.29
N ASP A 169 -15.13 7.27 4.42
CA ASP A 169 -15.79 5.98 4.58
C ASP A 169 -16.86 5.70 3.52
N VAL A 170 -17.66 6.71 3.14
CA VAL A 170 -18.71 6.54 2.13
C VAL A 170 -18.09 6.32 0.75
N CYS A 171 -17.06 7.08 0.41
CA CYS A 171 -16.34 6.93 -0.84
C CYS A 171 -15.59 5.60 -0.94
N LEU A 172 -14.91 5.18 0.15
CA LEU A 172 -14.24 3.88 0.20
C LEU A 172 -15.22 2.73 0.04
N SER A 173 -16.41 2.82 0.65
CA SER A 173 -17.45 1.79 0.48
C SER A 173 -17.85 1.59 -0.98
N VAL A 174 -17.80 2.65 -1.80
CA VAL A 174 -18.06 2.58 -3.26
C VAL A 174 -16.92 1.90 -4.02
N ILE A 175 -15.67 2.08 -3.61
CA ILE A 175 -14.51 1.38 -4.21
C ILE A 175 -14.60 -0.13 -3.94
N LEU A 176 -15.04 -0.48 -2.74
CA LEU A 176 -15.15 -1.85 -2.23
C LEU A 176 -16.50 -2.51 -2.55
N ASP A 177 -17.45 -1.79 -3.14
CA ASP A 177 -18.80 -2.28 -3.38
C ASP A 177 -18.77 -3.47 -4.35
N ASP A 178 -19.11 -4.66 -3.87
CA ASP A 178 -19.15 -5.90 -4.64
C ASP A 178 -20.55 -6.53 -4.60
N ASP A 179 -21.22 -6.49 -5.75
CA ASP A 179 -22.52 -7.12 -5.99
C ASP A 179 -22.45 -8.66 -6.01
N GLY A 180 -21.26 -9.27 -5.92
CA GLY A 180 -21.05 -10.72 -5.92
C GLY A 180 -21.36 -11.39 -7.25
N ARG A 181 -21.57 -10.60 -8.31
CA ARG A 181 -21.86 -11.09 -9.67
C ARG A 181 -20.61 -10.93 -10.53
N ASP A 182 -20.04 -12.05 -10.96
CA ASP A 182 -19.09 -12.02 -12.06
C ASP A 182 -19.85 -11.65 -13.35
N PRO A 183 -19.52 -10.54 -14.02
CA PRO A 183 -20.22 -10.14 -15.22
C PRO A 183 -20.07 -11.25 -16.29
N PRO A 184 -21.18 -11.73 -16.88
CA PRO A 184 -21.10 -12.72 -17.95
C PRO A 184 -20.56 -12.05 -19.21
N GLY A 185 -19.36 -12.47 -19.63
CA GLY A 185 -18.63 -11.84 -20.72
C GLY A 185 -17.92 -10.57 -20.27
N PHE A 186 -16.81 -10.24 -20.92
CA PHE A 186 -16.11 -8.97 -20.72
C PHE A 186 -16.94 -7.83 -21.33
N PRO A 187 -17.54 -6.97 -20.50
CA PRO A 187 -17.42 -5.56 -20.77
C PRO A 187 -16.69 -4.93 -19.58
N LEU A 188 -15.48 -4.45 -19.89
CA LEU A 188 -14.91 -3.30 -19.19
C LEU A 188 -16.04 -2.25 -19.05
N TYR A 189 -16.10 -1.56 -17.91
CA TYR A 189 -16.80 -0.30 -17.69
C TYR A 189 -18.10 -0.24 -16.88
N THR A 190 -18.66 -1.28 -16.24
CA THR A 190 -19.90 -0.97 -15.48
C THR A 190 -20.28 -1.76 -14.24
N ARG A 191 -19.65 -2.89 -13.88
CA ARG A 191 -20.11 -3.67 -12.70
C ARG A 191 -19.05 -4.42 -11.89
N ALA A 192 -17.78 -4.41 -12.32
CA ALA A 192 -16.73 -5.00 -11.49
C ALA A 192 -16.29 -3.96 -10.43
N PRO A 193 -16.24 -4.33 -9.15
CA PRO A 193 -15.68 -3.47 -8.10
C PRO A 193 -14.28 -3.03 -8.47
N ALA A 194 -13.97 -1.75 -8.30
CA ALA A 194 -12.71 -1.18 -8.78
C ALA A 194 -11.49 -1.89 -8.16
N ILE A 195 -11.61 -2.37 -6.91
CA ILE A 195 -10.56 -3.15 -6.26
C ILE A 195 -10.21 -4.45 -7.00
N TRP A 196 -11.19 -5.17 -7.57
CA TRP A 196 -10.91 -6.41 -8.30
C TRP A 196 -10.18 -6.15 -9.61
N GLU A 197 -10.39 -4.98 -10.20
CA GLU A 197 -9.66 -4.55 -11.39
C GLU A 197 -8.17 -4.34 -11.08
N VAL A 198 -7.86 -3.78 -9.91
CA VAL A 198 -6.49 -3.65 -9.41
C VAL A 198 -5.87 -5.04 -9.21
N PHE A 199 -6.57 -5.97 -8.57
CA PHE A 199 -6.12 -7.36 -8.45
C PHE A 199 -5.88 -8.02 -9.81
N ARG A 200 -6.80 -7.83 -10.77
CA ARG A 200 -6.71 -8.40 -12.11
C ARG A 200 -5.47 -7.91 -12.86
N ARG A 201 -5.14 -6.62 -12.74
CA ARG A 201 -3.92 -6.03 -13.33
C ARG A 201 -2.64 -6.58 -12.72
N LEU A 202 -2.65 -6.86 -11.41
CA LEU A 202 -1.51 -7.48 -10.72
C LEU A 202 -1.34 -8.96 -11.07
N VAL A 203 -2.43 -9.71 -11.28
CA VAL A 203 -2.39 -11.15 -11.60
C VAL A 203 -2.05 -11.42 -13.07
N VAL A 204 -2.48 -10.56 -13.99
CA VAL A 204 -2.27 -10.75 -15.44
C VAL A 204 -1.37 -9.63 -15.97
N PRO A 205 -0.04 -9.80 -15.97
CA PRO A 205 0.90 -8.77 -16.44
C PRO A 205 0.67 -8.36 -17.89
N ALA A 206 0.11 -9.24 -18.74
CA ALA A 206 -0.22 -8.95 -20.13
C ALA A 206 -1.31 -7.88 -20.31
N LEU A 207 -2.04 -7.52 -19.25
CA LEU A 207 -3.01 -6.42 -19.26
C LEU A 207 -2.39 -5.09 -18.84
N ASN A 208 -1.12 -5.05 -18.44
CA ASN A 208 -0.42 -3.78 -18.25
C ASN A 208 -0.03 -3.23 -19.63
N THR A 209 -0.83 -2.28 -20.12
CA THR A 209 -0.73 -1.60 -21.43
C THR A 209 0.49 -0.68 -21.58
N TYR A 210 1.53 -0.82 -20.75
CA TYR A 210 2.58 0.19 -20.57
C TYR A 210 3.95 -0.22 -21.09
N HIS A 211 4.70 0.82 -21.47
CA HIS A 211 6.04 0.73 -22.06
C HIS A 211 7.10 0.22 -21.05
N ASP A 212 6.82 0.28 -19.74
CA ASP A 212 7.57 -0.42 -18.69
C ASP A 212 6.62 -1.26 -17.80
N PRO A 213 6.66 -2.61 -17.90
CA PRO A 213 5.84 -3.50 -17.08
C PRO A 213 6.10 -3.38 -15.57
N PHE A 214 7.28 -2.94 -15.14
CA PHE A 214 7.66 -2.90 -13.73
C PHE A 214 6.96 -1.76 -12.99
N ASP A 215 7.09 -0.53 -13.47
CA ASP A 215 6.50 0.64 -12.79
C ASP A 215 4.98 0.58 -12.72
N SER A 216 4.34 0.06 -13.76
CA SER A 216 2.90 -0.17 -13.75
C SER A 216 2.48 -1.14 -12.65
N THR A 217 3.30 -2.17 -12.42
CA THR A 217 3.09 -3.13 -11.33
C THR A 217 3.29 -2.48 -9.97
N VAL A 218 4.32 -1.65 -9.81
CA VAL A 218 4.59 -0.91 -8.58
C VAL A 218 3.39 -0.04 -8.21
N SER A 219 2.92 0.77 -9.14
CA SER A 219 1.80 1.68 -8.86
C SER A 219 0.47 0.95 -8.68
N ALA A 220 0.19 -0.13 -9.43
CA ALA A 220 -1.00 -0.95 -9.17
C ALA A 220 -0.97 -1.56 -7.76
N PHE A 221 0.21 -1.96 -7.28
CA PHE A 221 0.37 -2.48 -5.91
C PHE A 221 0.20 -1.39 -4.85
N GLU A 222 0.76 -0.19 -5.10
CA GLU A 222 0.56 0.96 -4.22
C GLU A 222 -0.92 1.35 -4.13
N MET A 223 -1.66 1.30 -5.24
CA MET A 223 -3.09 1.52 -5.25
C MET A 223 -3.84 0.49 -4.39
N LEU A 224 -3.51 -0.79 -4.57
CA LEU A 224 -4.08 -1.86 -3.74
C LEU A 224 -3.85 -1.58 -2.26
N LYS A 225 -2.61 -1.20 -1.90
CA LYS A 225 -2.24 -0.87 -0.53
C LYS A 225 -3.02 0.35 -0.01
N ILE A 226 -3.12 1.43 -0.78
CA ILE A 226 -3.89 2.63 -0.42
C ILE A 226 -5.32 2.22 -0.04
N ILE A 227 -5.98 1.40 -0.86
CA ILE A 227 -7.36 0.99 -0.61
C ILE A 227 -7.49 0.10 0.65
N LEU A 228 -6.59 -0.88 0.82
CA LEU A 228 -6.68 -1.85 1.93
C LEU A 228 -6.21 -1.31 3.29
N ASP A 229 -5.29 -0.33 3.32
CA ASP A 229 -4.74 0.24 4.56
C ASP A 229 -5.51 1.48 5.07
N THR A 230 -6.59 1.91 4.38
CA THR A 230 -7.28 3.17 4.76
C THR A 230 -8.21 3.02 5.95
N ASN A 231 -9.33 2.29 5.80
CA ASN A 231 -10.25 2.00 6.91
C ASN A 231 -10.39 0.48 7.09
N HIS A 232 -9.68 -0.05 8.08
CA HIS A 232 -9.61 -1.48 8.31
C HIS A 232 -10.97 -2.11 8.66
N ALA A 233 -11.94 -1.36 9.22
CA ALA A 233 -13.27 -1.90 9.53
C ALA A 233 -14.08 -2.17 8.25
N LEU A 234 -14.11 -1.21 7.32
CA LEU A 234 -14.78 -1.37 6.02
C LEU A 234 -14.10 -2.44 5.17
N VAL A 235 -12.76 -2.46 5.18
CA VAL A 235 -11.98 -3.48 4.47
C VAL A 235 -12.23 -4.87 5.06
N GLN A 236 -12.35 -4.99 6.39
CA GLN A 236 -12.69 -6.26 7.04
C GLN A 236 -14.07 -6.74 6.61
N GLU A 237 -15.07 -5.85 6.57
CA GLU A 237 -16.42 -6.20 6.14
C GLU A 237 -16.44 -6.66 4.68
N PHE A 238 -15.71 -5.97 3.81
CA PHE A 238 -15.52 -6.37 2.42
C PHE A 238 -14.86 -7.76 2.30
N ILE A 239 -13.78 -8.00 3.05
CA ILE A 239 -13.07 -9.30 3.03
C ILE A 239 -13.96 -10.40 3.58
N ALA A 240 -14.73 -10.16 4.65
CA ALA A 240 -15.63 -11.15 5.23
C ALA A 240 -16.72 -11.59 4.23
N ARG A 241 -17.26 -10.65 3.45
CA ARG A 241 -18.24 -10.94 2.38
C ARG A 241 -17.62 -11.69 1.20
N ASN A 242 -16.36 -11.39 0.87
CA ASN A 242 -15.67 -11.89 -0.34
C ASN A 242 -14.47 -12.79 -0.05
N ASN A 243 -14.46 -13.47 1.10
CA ASN A 243 -13.25 -14.12 1.63
C ASN A 243 -12.64 -15.10 0.64
N ALA A 244 -13.44 -16.00 0.06
CA ALA A 244 -12.94 -17.00 -0.88
C ALA A 244 -12.25 -16.35 -2.10
N ARG A 245 -12.83 -15.28 -2.65
CA ARG A 245 -12.29 -14.55 -3.80
C ARG A 245 -11.03 -13.78 -3.41
N PHE A 246 -11.04 -13.10 -2.28
CA PHE A 246 -9.90 -12.35 -1.75
C PHE A 246 -8.71 -13.28 -1.48
N THR A 247 -8.96 -14.41 -0.81
CA THR A 247 -7.95 -15.42 -0.50
C THR A 247 -7.33 -15.99 -1.76
N GLN A 248 -8.15 -16.34 -2.76
CA GLN A 248 -7.65 -16.82 -4.04
C GLN A 248 -6.81 -15.75 -4.78
N ALA A 249 -7.27 -14.49 -4.81
CA ALA A 249 -6.54 -13.40 -5.45
C ALA A 249 -5.20 -13.14 -4.76
N MET A 250 -5.18 -13.03 -3.43
CA MET A 250 -3.96 -12.85 -2.65
C MET A 250 -2.98 -14.02 -2.80
N GLN A 251 -3.46 -15.27 -2.80
CA GLN A 251 -2.59 -16.43 -3.05
C GLN A 251 -1.94 -16.38 -4.43
N LYS A 252 -2.67 -15.96 -5.48
CA LYS A 252 -2.09 -15.78 -6.82
C LYS A 252 -0.98 -14.73 -6.83
N LEU A 253 -1.13 -13.64 -6.07
CA LEU A 253 -0.09 -12.62 -5.96
C LEU A 253 1.15 -13.14 -5.21
N ILE A 254 0.96 -13.91 -4.12
CA ILE A 254 2.06 -14.49 -3.35
C ILE A 254 2.86 -15.52 -4.14
N VAL A 255 2.21 -16.30 -5.02
CA VAL A 255 2.88 -17.31 -5.85
C VAL A 255 3.28 -16.75 -7.22
N SER A 256 3.14 -15.44 -7.43
CA SER A 256 3.50 -14.81 -8.71
C SER A 256 5.00 -14.96 -9.03
N ALA A 257 5.32 -15.11 -10.32
CA ALA A 257 6.70 -15.16 -10.79
C ALA A 257 7.42 -13.80 -10.69
N ASN A 258 6.64 -12.71 -10.55
CA ASN A 258 7.19 -11.37 -10.37
C ASN A 258 7.64 -11.19 -8.92
N PHE A 259 8.97 -11.10 -8.74
CA PHE A 259 9.60 -10.89 -7.43
C PHE A 259 8.98 -9.73 -6.63
N TYR A 260 8.69 -8.61 -7.28
CA TYR A 260 8.15 -7.43 -6.60
C TYR A 260 6.75 -7.71 -6.06
N ILE A 261 5.85 -8.27 -6.90
CA ILE A 261 4.49 -8.64 -6.48
C ILE A 261 4.56 -9.65 -5.33
N GLN A 262 5.34 -10.71 -5.49
CA GLN A 262 5.48 -11.74 -4.45
C GLN A 262 5.96 -11.16 -3.12
N ALA A 263 7.07 -10.39 -3.12
CA ALA A 263 7.63 -9.81 -1.90
C ALA A 263 6.65 -8.82 -1.23
N LYS A 264 6.02 -7.96 -2.02
CA LYS A 264 5.09 -6.95 -1.51
C LYS A 264 3.78 -7.57 -1.02
N SER A 265 3.30 -8.64 -1.65
CA SER A 265 2.08 -9.36 -1.21
C SER A 265 2.28 -10.07 0.11
N LEU A 266 3.44 -10.72 0.31
CA LEU A 266 3.81 -11.32 1.60
C LEU A 266 3.86 -10.26 2.70
N LYS A 267 4.51 -9.12 2.42
CA LYS A 267 4.57 -7.99 3.35
C LYS A 267 3.18 -7.44 3.69
N LEU A 268 2.36 -7.17 2.66
CA LEU A 268 1.01 -6.65 2.85
C LEU A 268 0.17 -7.59 3.73
N LEU A 269 0.20 -8.89 3.46
CA LEU A 269 -0.54 -9.87 4.26
C LEU A 269 -0.03 -9.95 5.70
N HIS A 270 1.28 -9.91 5.89
CA HIS A 270 1.89 -9.84 7.22
C HIS A 270 1.43 -8.59 7.98
N ASP A 271 1.51 -7.41 7.35
CA ASP A 271 1.12 -6.14 7.96
C ASP A 271 -0.38 -6.14 8.29
N MET A 272 -1.23 -6.68 7.42
CA MET A 272 -2.66 -6.90 7.68
C MET A 272 -2.89 -7.82 8.88
N PHE A 273 -2.14 -8.91 9.02
CA PHE A 273 -2.27 -9.83 10.15
C PHE A 273 -1.85 -9.21 11.49
N HIS A 274 -1.15 -8.07 11.55
CA HIS A 274 -0.91 -7.39 12.82
C HIS A 274 -2.08 -6.52 13.29
N ILE A 275 -3.03 -6.23 12.41
CA ILE A 275 -4.13 -5.32 12.69
C ILE A 275 -5.29 -6.11 13.31
N ARG A 276 -5.75 -5.65 14.48
CA ARG A 276 -6.84 -6.28 15.25
C ARG A 276 -8.14 -6.47 14.46
N ALA A 277 -8.45 -5.56 13.53
CA ALA A 277 -9.64 -5.70 12.68
C ALA A 277 -9.61 -7.01 11.86
N PHE A 278 -8.42 -7.49 11.47
CA PHE A 278 -8.28 -8.67 10.63
C PHE A 278 -8.05 -9.97 11.43
N ASP A 279 -8.38 -10.01 12.72
CA ASP A 279 -8.16 -11.18 13.58
C ASP A 279 -8.85 -12.45 13.04
N ASP A 280 -10.09 -12.34 12.57
CA ASP A 280 -10.84 -13.47 12.01
C ASP A 280 -10.22 -13.98 10.70
N VAL A 281 -9.85 -13.05 9.82
CA VAL A 281 -9.16 -13.35 8.56
C VAL A 281 -7.83 -14.05 8.86
N ARG A 282 -7.03 -13.50 9.79
CA ARG A 282 -5.77 -14.09 10.20
C ARG A 282 -5.96 -15.51 10.74
N ALA A 283 -6.96 -15.74 11.58
CA ALA A 283 -7.23 -17.06 12.15
C ALA A 283 -7.50 -18.11 11.06
N GLU A 284 -8.29 -17.78 10.03
CA GLU A 284 -8.56 -18.67 8.90
C GLU A 284 -7.31 -18.98 8.08
N TRP A 285 -6.51 -17.97 7.77
CA TRP A 285 -5.26 -18.15 7.01
C TRP A 285 -4.23 -18.96 7.79
N LEU A 286 -4.04 -18.68 9.08
CA LEU A 286 -3.14 -19.44 9.95
C LEU A 286 -3.63 -20.85 10.27
N ALA A 287 -4.88 -21.17 9.94
CA ALA A 287 -5.40 -22.53 10.02
C ALA A 287 -5.22 -23.35 8.73
N SER A 288 -4.76 -22.72 7.64
CA SER A 288 -4.69 -23.32 6.31
C SER A 288 -3.35 -24.02 6.01
N ASP A 289 -3.41 -25.34 5.79
CA ASP A 289 -2.26 -26.13 5.34
C ASP A 289 -1.72 -25.68 3.97
N SER A 290 -2.61 -25.19 3.08
CA SER A 290 -2.19 -24.72 1.75
C SER A 290 -1.38 -23.44 1.85
N PHE A 291 -1.80 -22.52 2.73
CA PHE A 291 -1.07 -21.29 2.98
C PHE A 291 0.29 -21.56 3.65
N LEU A 292 0.35 -22.46 4.63
CA LEU A 292 1.61 -22.87 5.24
C LEU A 292 2.60 -23.38 4.19
N ARG A 293 2.17 -24.23 3.25
CA ARG A 293 3.02 -24.71 2.14
C ARG A 293 3.57 -23.57 1.29
N VAL A 294 2.72 -22.60 0.95
CA VAL A 294 3.15 -21.41 0.18
C VAL A 294 4.21 -20.62 0.95
N VAL A 295 4.03 -20.41 2.26
CA VAL A 295 5.03 -19.74 3.11
C VAL A 295 6.33 -20.54 3.15
N MET A 296 6.27 -21.87 3.31
CA MET A 296 7.47 -22.73 3.31
C MET A 296 8.25 -22.66 1.98
N LEU A 297 7.55 -22.60 0.84
CA LEU A 297 8.18 -22.40 -0.47
C LEU A 297 8.84 -21.01 -0.57
N ALA A 298 8.18 -19.96 -0.07
CA ALA A 298 8.73 -18.61 -0.07
C ALA A 298 9.97 -18.46 0.84
N ILE A 299 10.08 -19.24 1.93
CA ILE A 299 11.28 -19.30 2.78
C ILE A 299 12.49 -19.88 2.01
N GLN A 300 12.27 -20.79 1.07
CA GLN A 300 13.34 -21.36 0.25
C GLN A 300 13.77 -20.44 -0.90
N HIS A 301 13.10 -19.30 -1.07
CA HIS A 301 13.34 -18.41 -2.19
C HIS A 301 14.76 -17.84 -2.20
N LYS A 302 15.36 -17.72 -3.40
CA LYS A 302 16.73 -17.24 -3.59
C LYS A 302 16.92 -15.79 -3.14
N ASN A 303 15.90 -14.96 -3.37
CA ASN A 303 15.91 -13.54 -2.97
C ASN A 303 15.70 -13.38 -1.45
N ARG A 304 16.60 -12.65 -0.80
CA ARG A 304 16.56 -12.37 0.65
C ARG A 304 15.26 -11.68 1.08
N THR A 305 14.75 -10.70 0.33
CA THR A 305 13.55 -9.94 0.71
C THR A 305 12.31 -10.82 0.80
N VAL A 306 12.07 -11.68 -0.20
CA VAL A 306 10.96 -12.65 -0.17
C VAL A 306 11.09 -13.59 1.02
N ARG A 307 12.31 -14.09 1.26
CA ARG A 307 12.62 -14.98 2.37
C ARG A 307 12.37 -14.31 3.72
N THR A 308 12.82 -13.07 3.90
CA THR A 308 12.59 -12.29 5.13
C THR A 308 11.09 -12.15 5.39
N GLU A 309 10.31 -11.69 4.40
CA GLU A 309 8.85 -11.52 4.59
C GLU A 309 8.15 -12.86 4.87
N ALA A 310 8.61 -13.96 4.26
CA ALA A 310 8.10 -15.30 4.55
C ALA A 310 8.43 -15.78 5.98
N PHE A 311 9.63 -15.48 6.50
CA PHE A 311 9.97 -15.76 7.89
C PHE A 311 9.10 -14.99 8.88
N LYS A 312 8.71 -13.75 8.56
CA LYS A 312 7.77 -12.99 9.40
C LYS A 312 6.39 -13.65 9.46
N LEU A 313 5.88 -14.17 8.34
CA LEU A 313 4.63 -14.94 8.32
C LEU A 313 4.77 -16.27 9.08
N LEU A 314 5.90 -16.96 8.97
CA LEU A 314 6.18 -18.18 9.74
C LEU A 314 6.12 -17.92 11.25
N GLU A 315 6.67 -16.80 11.70
CA GLU A 315 6.61 -16.41 13.11
C GLU A 315 5.16 -16.32 13.62
N LEU A 316 4.22 -15.82 12.81
CA LEU A 316 2.81 -15.76 13.15
C LEU A 316 2.19 -17.15 13.32
N PHE A 317 2.57 -18.13 12.49
CA PHE A 317 2.13 -19.52 12.68
C PHE A 317 2.61 -20.09 14.02
N LEU A 318 3.86 -19.80 14.40
CA LEU A 318 4.45 -20.27 15.65
C LEU A 318 3.91 -19.55 16.89
N MET A 319 3.39 -18.33 16.72
CA MET A 319 2.75 -17.53 17.75
C MET A 319 1.24 -17.79 17.88
N ASN A 320 0.64 -18.55 16.96
CA ASN A 320 -0.79 -18.82 17.00
C ASN A 320 -1.13 -19.69 18.24
N PRO A 321 -1.94 -19.20 19.19
CA PRO A 321 -2.31 -20.00 20.37
C PRO A 321 -3.26 -21.16 20.02
N ALA A 322 -3.97 -21.07 18.90
CA ALA A 322 -4.94 -22.06 18.44
C ALA A 322 -4.43 -22.78 17.17
N VAL A 323 -3.24 -23.39 17.26
CA VAL A 323 -2.65 -24.14 16.14
C VAL A 323 -3.51 -25.36 15.79
N PRO A 324 -3.94 -25.54 14.54
CA PRO A 324 -4.62 -26.76 14.12
C PRO A 324 -3.73 -28.01 14.23
N PRO A 325 -4.30 -29.20 14.45
CA PRO A 325 -3.53 -30.45 14.56
C PRO A 325 -2.66 -30.77 13.35
N SER A 326 -3.11 -30.43 12.13
CA SER A 326 -2.36 -30.66 10.89
C SER A 326 -1.06 -29.84 10.85
N ILE A 327 -1.15 -28.55 11.19
CA ILE A 327 -0.04 -27.61 11.25
C ILE A 327 0.92 -27.97 12.39
N TYR A 328 0.37 -28.32 13.56
CA TYR A 328 1.19 -28.80 14.68
C TYR A 328 2.02 -30.03 14.29
N LYS A 329 1.37 -31.02 13.66
CA LYS A 329 2.05 -32.22 13.17
C LYS A 329 3.10 -31.91 12.12
N PHE A 330 2.83 -30.97 11.21
CA PHE A 330 3.81 -30.52 10.22
C PHE A 330 5.08 -29.98 10.89
N PHE A 331 4.95 -29.08 11.86
CA PHE A 331 6.10 -28.52 12.56
C PHE A 331 6.84 -29.56 13.41
N ALA A 332 6.12 -30.46 14.08
CA ALA A 332 6.74 -31.54 14.86
C ALA A 332 7.55 -32.52 13.99
N GLN A 333 7.11 -32.78 12.75
CA GLN A 333 7.81 -33.67 11.83
C GLN A 333 9.01 -33.03 11.13
N ASN A 334 8.96 -31.71 10.89
CA ASN A 334 9.97 -30.99 10.12
C ASN A 334 10.85 -30.07 11.00
N SER A 335 10.72 -30.14 12.33
CA SER A 335 11.39 -29.22 13.26
C SER A 335 12.90 -29.18 13.08
N ASP A 336 13.53 -30.35 12.97
CA ASP A 336 15.00 -30.44 12.92
C ASP A 336 15.55 -29.82 11.62
N ALA A 337 14.88 -30.06 10.49
CA ALA A 337 15.23 -29.47 9.20
C ALA A 337 15.01 -27.95 9.19
N LEU A 338 13.90 -27.47 9.78
CA LEU A 338 13.61 -26.03 9.87
C LEU A 338 14.59 -25.32 10.81
N VAL A 339 14.95 -25.92 11.94
CA VAL A 339 15.95 -25.37 12.87
C VAL A 339 17.32 -25.30 12.19
N ALA A 340 17.75 -26.36 11.51
CA ALA A 340 18.99 -26.35 10.74
C ALA A 340 18.96 -25.25 9.68
N TYR A 341 17.86 -25.12 8.92
CA TYR A 341 17.71 -24.08 7.91
C TYR A 341 17.73 -22.66 8.51
N CYS A 342 17.09 -22.45 9.67
CA CYS A 342 17.14 -21.17 10.38
C CYS A 342 18.58 -20.84 10.82
N LEU A 343 19.31 -21.80 11.38
CA LEU A 343 20.70 -21.61 11.81
C LEU A 343 21.64 -21.35 10.62
N GLU A 344 21.41 -21.99 9.48
CA GLU A 344 22.15 -21.72 8.24
C GLU A 344 21.79 -20.37 7.62
N CYS A 345 20.55 -19.93 7.75
CA CYS A 345 20.10 -18.62 7.25
C CYS A 345 20.49 -17.46 8.16
N ALA A 346 20.73 -17.70 9.45
CA ALA A 346 21.29 -16.71 10.34
C ALA A 346 22.72 -16.37 9.88
N PRO A 347 23.03 -15.13 9.50
CA PRO A 347 24.37 -14.76 9.05
C PRO A 347 25.36 -14.99 10.21
N THR A 348 26.40 -15.76 9.94
CA THR A 348 27.44 -16.15 10.90
C THR A 348 28.37 -15.00 11.33
N ASN A 349 28.11 -13.74 10.95
CA ASN A 349 29.07 -12.66 11.12
C ASN A 349 28.49 -11.43 11.82
N LYS A 350 29.09 -11.09 12.97
CA LYS A 350 29.09 -9.77 13.62
C LYS A 350 29.33 -8.66 12.58
N TYR A 351 28.63 -7.51 12.66
CA TYR A 351 29.15 -6.10 12.61
C TYR A 351 28.13 -4.99 12.24
N ASP A 352 28.45 -3.77 12.70
CA ASP A 352 28.08 -2.41 12.25
C ASP A 352 26.61 -1.97 12.16
N GLY A 353 25.86 -2.05 13.27
CA GLY A 353 24.75 -1.11 13.57
C GLY A 353 23.58 -1.03 12.58
N ASN A 354 23.48 -1.95 11.61
CA ASN A 354 22.44 -1.99 10.58
C ASN A 354 21.31 -2.96 10.95
N VAL A 355 20.13 -2.78 10.32
CA VAL A 355 18.82 -3.47 10.53
C VAL A 355 18.86 -5.01 10.50
N ILE A 356 20.01 -5.61 10.16
CA ILE A 356 20.24 -7.05 10.10
C ILE A 356 20.05 -7.73 11.47
N GLU A 357 20.35 -7.05 12.58
CA GLU A 357 20.18 -7.62 13.93
C GLU A 357 18.73 -8.05 14.21
N GLN A 358 17.74 -7.31 13.72
CA GLN A 358 16.32 -7.65 13.93
C GLN A 358 15.88 -8.88 13.12
N GLU A 359 16.47 -9.10 11.94
CA GLU A 359 16.20 -10.30 11.14
C GLU A 359 16.84 -11.52 11.80
N ASP A 360 18.07 -11.38 12.29
CA ASP A 360 18.83 -12.46 12.94
C ASP A 360 18.22 -12.86 14.27
N GLU A 361 17.81 -11.88 15.07
CA GLU A 361 17.04 -12.08 16.30
C GLU A 361 15.75 -12.85 16.01
N ARG A 362 15.02 -12.45 14.95
CA ARG A 362 13.78 -13.14 14.56
C ARG A 362 14.04 -14.59 14.16
N ILE A 363 15.04 -14.83 13.32
CA ILE A 363 15.38 -16.19 12.87
C ILE A 363 15.82 -17.04 14.07
N SER A 364 16.59 -16.47 14.99
CA SER A 364 17.00 -17.12 16.23
C SER A 364 15.80 -17.44 17.13
N ARG A 365 14.84 -16.51 17.26
CA ARG A 365 13.59 -16.70 18.01
C ARG A 365 12.73 -17.81 17.39
N ILE A 366 12.63 -17.84 16.06
CA ILE A 366 11.94 -18.91 15.33
C ILE A 366 12.61 -20.25 15.60
N ALA A 367 13.94 -20.34 15.50
CA ALA A 367 14.69 -21.56 15.79
C ALA A 367 14.46 -22.03 17.23
N TYR A 368 14.52 -21.13 18.20
CA TYR A 368 14.24 -21.41 19.60
C TYR A 368 12.81 -21.93 19.82
N LYS A 369 11.81 -21.27 19.22
CA LYS A 369 10.42 -21.73 19.29
C LYS A 369 10.24 -23.11 18.67
N LEU A 370 10.86 -23.38 17.51
CA LEU A 370 10.81 -24.69 16.87
C LEU A 370 11.46 -25.80 17.72
N ILE A 371 12.56 -25.50 18.41
CA ILE A 371 13.18 -26.43 19.38
C ILE A 371 12.21 -26.71 20.54
N ASN A 372 11.54 -25.69 21.06
CA ASN A 372 10.58 -25.86 22.15
C ASN A 372 9.29 -26.56 21.70
N TRP A 373 8.86 -26.40 20.44
CA TRP A 373 7.72 -27.12 19.88
C TRP A 373 7.93 -28.64 19.86
N ARG A 374 9.19 -29.09 19.77
CA ARG A 374 9.59 -30.49 19.93
C ARG A 374 9.37 -30.98 21.38
N MET A 375 9.46 -30.09 22.35
CA MET A 375 9.22 -30.36 23.78
C MET A 375 7.75 -30.11 24.11
N GLN A 376 6.90 -31.07 23.73
CA GLN A 376 5.43 -31.04 23.80
C GLN A 376 4.81 -30.23 24.96
N ARG A 377 4.40 -28.98 24.66
CA ARG A 377 3.23 -28.25 25.20
C ARG A 377 3.15 -26.88 24.50
N PRO A 378 1.98 -26.45 23.97
CA PRO A 378 1.81 -25.05 23.57
C PRO A 378 2.07 -24.14 24.78
N MET A 379 2.92 -23.12 24.63
CA MET A 379 3.21 -22.20 25.73
C MET A 379 1.90 -21.59 26.26
N ARG A 380 1.70 -21.66 27.58
CA ARG A 380 0.58 -20.96 28.20
C ARG A 380 0.76 -19.45 27.95
N LYS A 381 -0.34 -18.69 27.95
CA LYS A 381 -0.29 -17.23 27.80
C LYS A 381 0.70 -16.58 28.77
N GLU A 382 0.83 -17.14 29.98
CA GLU A 382 1.77 -16.74 31.02
C GLU A 382 3.23 -16.96 30.60
N GLU A 383 3.57 -18.11 30.02
CA GLU A 383 4.93 -18.43 29.56
C GLU A 383 5.33 -17.58 28.34
N MET A 384 4.39 -17.27 27.45
CA MET A 384 4.63 -16.33 26.35
C MET A 384 4.87 -14.91 26.88
N ALA A 385 4.08 -14.46 27.88
CA ALA A 385 4.28 -13.16 28.49
C ALA A 385 5.60 -13.07 29.28
N GLU A 386 6.02 -14.14 29.95
CA GLU A 386 7.33 -14.23 30.60
C GLU A 386 8.47 -14.16 29.58
N PHE A 387 8.33 -14.84 28.44
CA PHE A 387 9.29 -14.76 27.34
C PHE A 387 9.38 -13.33 26.77
N GLU A 388 8.24 -12.69 26.48
CA GLU A 388 8.19 -11.31 25.98
C GLU A 388 8.78 -10.30 26.99
N ASN A 389 8.59 -10.54 28.29
CA ASN A 389 9.19 -9.74 29.34
C ASN A 389 10.71 -9.96 29.45
N ALA A 390 11.18 -11.20 29.38
CA ALA A 390 12.60 -11.52 29.38
C ALA A 390 13.32 -10.92 28.15
N GLU A 391 12.65 -10.93 27.00
CA GLU A 391 13.12 -10.30 25.77
C GLU A 391 13.15 -8.77 25.88
N SER A 392 12.08 -8.16 26.41
CA SER A 392 12.06 -6.72 26.71
C SER A 392 13.17 -6.31 27.67
N TYR A 393 13.50 -7.17 28.63
CA TYR A 393 14.61 -6.96 29.56
C TYR A 393 15.97 -7.09 28.86
N GLN A 394 16.17 -8.11 28.02
CA GLN A 394 17.39 -8.24 27.21
C GLN A 394 17.56 -7.10 26.19
N GLY A 395 16.48 -6.60 25.59
CA GLY A 395 16.50 -5.44 24.71
C GLY A 395 16.93 -4.17 25.44
N ARG A 396 16.42 -3.95 26.67
CA ARG A 396 16.89 -2.86 27.54
C ARG A 396 18.36 -3.02 27.90
N GLN A 397 18.79 -4.22 28.27
CA GLN A 397 20.21 -4.49 28.56
C GLN A 397 21.11 -4.24 27.35
N ARG A 398 20.68 -4.61 26.14
CA ARG A 398 21.42 -4.29 24.91
C ARG A 398 21.52 -2.78 24.71
N ILE A 399 20.42 -2.03 24.86
CA ILE A 399 20.42 -0.57 24.75
C ILE A 399 21.34 0.09 25.81
N GLU A 400 21.35 -0.45 27.03
CA GLU A 400 22.20 0.02 28.13
C GLU A 400 23.67 -0.34 27.93
N GLN A 401 23.97 -1.49 27.31
CA GLN A 401 25.33 -1.96 27.01
C GLN A 401 25.89 -1.42 25.69
N THR A 402 25.04 -0.98 24.77
CA THR A 402 25.46 -0.21 23.60
C THR A 402 25.86 1.19 24.05
N VAL A 403 27.16 1.44 24.11
CA VAL A 403 27.70 2.79 24.28
C VAL A 403 27.19 3.61 23.09
N LYS A 404 26.34 4.61 23.34
CA LYS A 404 25.98 5.61 22.33
C LYS A 404 27.28 6.27 21.88
N SER A 405 27.77 5.92 20.70
CA SER A 405 28.86 6.63 20.05
C SER A 405 28.32 8.00 19.66
N HIS A 406 28.50 8.98 20.54
CA HIS A 406 28.49 10.36 20.11
C HIS A 406 29.70 10.53 19.19
N LEU A 407 29.51 11.17 18.03
CA LEU A 407 30.59 11.70 17.21
C LEU A 407 31.31 12.78 18.03
N THR A 408 32.20 12.36 18.93
CA THR A 408 33.22 13.23 19.51
C THR A 408 34.41 13.23 18.57
N GLU A 409 34.56 14.35 17.89
CA GLU A 409 35.74 14.74 17.14
C GLU A 409 37.03 14.55 17.96
N ASP A 410 38.09 14.14 17.26
CA ASP A 410 39.51 14.18 17.60
C ASP A 410 39.97 13.73 19.00
N ARG A 411 40.49 12.49 19.05
CA ARG A 411 41.68 12.20 19.85
C ARG A 411 42.71 11.41 19.03
N PRO A 412 43.89 11.98 18.76
CA PRO A 412 45.00 11.23 18.18
C PRO A 412 45.66 10.42 19.30
N GLN A 413 45.71 9.10 19.12
CA GLN A 413 46.52 8.08 19.83
C GLN A 413 45.71 6.85 20.24
N VAL A 414 45.26 6.08 19.24
CA VAL A 414 45.06 4.63 19.42
C VAL A 414 45.93 3.96 18.35
N PRO A 415 46.82 3.01 18.70
CA PRO A 415 47.72 2.41 17.72
C PRO A 415 46.92 1.60 16.70
N LEU A 416 47.21 1.80 15.42
CA LEU A 416 46.66 0.99 14.33
C LEU A 416 47.12 -0.46 14.47
N VAL A 417 46.21 -1.33 14.90
CA VAL A 417 46.42 -2.77 14.82
C VAL A 417 46.35 -3.20 13.36
N LYS A 418 47.50 -3.34 12.70
CA LYS A 418 47.60 -3.95 11.37
C LYS A 418 47.50 -5.47 11.52
N HIS A 419 46.28 -6.01 11.53
CA HIS A 419 46.08 -7.41 11.18
C HIS A 419 46.11 -7.53 9.65
N GLN A 420 47.29 -7.82 9.09
CA GLN A 420 47.39 -8.34 7.72
C GLN A 420 46.89 -9.79 7.72
N PHE A 421 45.68 -10.02 7.23
CA PHE A 421 45.27 -11.36 6.86
C PHE A 421 45.83 -11.69 5.47
N LYS A 422 46.62 -12.76 5.40
CA LYS A 422 47.05 -13.35 4.14
C LYS A 422 45.83 -14.00 3.48
N PHE A 423 45.45 -13.52 2.30
CA PHE A 423 44.59 -14.28 1.40
C PHE A 423 45.39 -15.52 0.97
N SER A 424 44.91 -16.72 1.33
CA SER A 424 45.33 -17.90 0.60
C SER A 424 44.55 -17.91 -0.72
N ASP A 425 45.29 -17.76 -1.81
CA ASP A 425 44.81 -17.90 -3.18
C ASP A 425 44.27 -19.32 -3.41
N ARG A 426 43.01 -19.57 -3.06
CA ARG A 426 42.20 -20.68 -3.59
C ARG A 426 40.73 -20.29 -3.64
N ILE A 427 40.31 -19.76 -4.79
CA ILE A 427 38.92 -19.85 -5.23
C ILE A 427 38.66 -21.35 -5.46
N PRO A 428 37.72 -22.03 -4.76
CA PRO A 428 37.34 -23.37 -5.13
C PRO A 428 36.40 -23.28 -6.34
N ALA A 429 36.91 -23.68 -7.50
CA ALA A 429 36.12 -23.92 -8.69
C ALA A 429 35.34 -25.22 -8.54
N TYR A 430 34.15 -25.21 -7.92
CA TYR A 430 33.22 -26.35 -8.02
C TYR A 430 31.74 -25.91 -7.98
N PRO A 431 30.93 -26.24 -9.01
CA PRO A 431 29.50 -25.90 -9.11
C PRO A 431 28.60 -26.79 -8.22
N GLN A 432 29.15 -27.44 -7.21
CA GLN A 432 28.47 -28.44 -6.37
C GLN A 432 27.69 -27.81 -5.19
N PHE A 433 27.75 -26.49 -5.03
CA PHE A 433 27.00 -25.72 -4.01
C PHE A 433 25.69 -25.11 -4.54
N LEU A 434 25.23 -25.52 -5.73
CA LEU A 434 23.86 -25.24 -6.16
C LEU A 434 22.92 -26.20 -5.43
N ARG A 435 22.18 -25.63 -4.46
CA ARG A 435 21.18 -26.27 -3.59
C ARG A 435 20.37 -27.36 -4.30
N GLU A 436 20.35 -28.57 -3.74
CA GLU A 436 19.28 -29.52 -4.02
C GLU A 436 17.99 -29.06 -3.32
N PRO A 437 16.82 -29.14 -3.97
CA PRO A 437 15.54 -28.85 -3.32
C PRO A 437 15.28 -29.84 -2.19
N MET A 438 14.69 -29.38 -1.08
CA MET A 438 14.24 -30.29 -0.01
C MET A 438 13.25 -31.31 -0.58
N ILE A 439 13.60 -32.59 -0.53
CA ILE A 439 12.73 -33.70 -0.92
C ILE A 439 11.89 -34.07 0.32
N PHE A 440 10.62 -33.69 0.33
CA PHE A 440 9.67 -34.20 1.31
C PHE A 440 9.44 -35.70 1.03
N GLY A 441 9.80 -36.56 1.98
CA GLY A 441 9.74 -38.01 1.81
C GLY A 441 8.34 -38.54 1.50
N ALA A 442 8.26 -39.55 0.63
CA ALA A 442 7.05 -40.35 0.44
C ALA A 442 6.74 -41.15 1.72
N PRO A 443 5.45 -41.37 2.05
CA PRO A 443 5.08 -42.07 3.28
C PRO A 443 5.66 -43.50 3.31
N PRO A 444 6.16 -43.98 4.46
CA PRO A 444 6.74 -45.31 4.56
C PRO A 444 5.68 -46.36 4.22
N GLN A 445 5.93 -47.14 3.17
CA GLN A 445 5.12 -48.30 2.84
C GLN A 445 5.29 -49.35 3.95
N ILE A 446 4.16 -49.77 4.51
CA ILE A 446 4.05 -50.86 5.48
C ILE A 446 4.60 -52.12 4.82
N GLN A 447 5.80 -52.55 5.20
CA GLN A 447 6.27 -53.89 4.89
C GLN A 447 5.54 -54.86 5.82
N LYS A 448 4.53 -55.53 5.28
CA LYS A 448 4.05 -56.79 5.85
C LYS A 448 5.13 -57.85 5.65
N LYS A 449 5.68 -58.37 6.74
CA LYS A 449 6.05 -59.78 6.89
C LYS A 449 6.09 -60.15 8.36
#